data_AF-A0A3A4U9E2-F1
#
_entry.id   AF-A0A3A4U9E2-F1
#
_cell.length_a   1.000
_cell.length_b   1.000
_cell.length_c   1.000
_cell.angle_alpha   90.00
_cell.angle_beta   90.00
_cell.angle_gamma   90.00
#
_symmetry.space_group_name_H-M   'P 1'
#
loop_
_entity.id
_entity.type
_entity.pdbx_description
1 polymer ?
#
loop_
_entity_poly.entity_id
_entity_poly.type
_entity_poly.pdbx_seq_one_letter_code
_entity_poly.pdbx_strand_id
1 'polypeptide(L)'
;MATAPVAVVHSVAGLVIFILPLLACCQGRRPRAFAMVTVGGTLIGIGGIALAFLKAGAPILPANLIFAILAPLLLLMTASFAWGLINGAGPVAES
;
A
#
# COMPACT_ATOMS: atom_id res chain seq x y z
N MET A 1 -14.58 13.21 11.60
CA MET A 1 -15.18 12.89 10.28
C MET A 1 -14.12 13.15 9.24
N ALA A 2 -13.82 12.21 8.33
CA ALA A 2 -12.95 12.52 7.19
C ALA A 2 -13.72 13.49 6.28
N THR A 3 -13.13 14.64 5.98
CA THR A 3 -13.72 15.59 5.04
C THR A 3 -13.55 15.06 3.63
N ALA A 4 -14.51 15.33 2.74
CA ALA A 4 -14.47 14.88 1.34
C ALA A 4 -13.10 15.14 0.65
N PRO A 5 -12.41 16.28 0.87
CA PRO A 5 -11.09 16.51 0.30
C PRO A 5 -10.04 15.48 0.76
N VAL A 6 -9.99 15.18 2.06
CA VAL A 6 -9.02 14.23 2.63
C VAL A 6 -9.24 12.83 2.06
N ALA A 7 -10.49 12.41 1.92
CA ALA A 7 -10.82 11.12 1.33
C ALA A 7 -10.33 11.02 -0.12
N VAL A 8 -10.59 12.05 -0.95
CA VAL A 8 -10.18 12.07 -2.35
C VAL A 8 -8.66 12.04 -2.49
N VAL A 9 -7.95 12.97 -1.82
CA VAL A 9 -6.48 13.05 -1.97
C VAL A 9 -5.79 11.79 -1.43
N HIS A 10 -6.30 11.22 -0.34
CA HIS A 10 -5.76 9.99 0.23
C HIS A 10 -5.95 8.79 -0.70
N SER A 11 -7.15 8.63 -1.27
CA SER A 11 -7.41 7.55 -2.23
C SER A 11 -6.55 7.68 -3.49
N VAL A 12 -6.41 8.89 -4.03
CA VAL A 12 -5.55 9.14 -5.20
C VAL A 12 -4.08 8.86 -4.86
N ALA A 13 -3.58 9.35 -3.72
CA ALA A 13 -2.21 9.10 -3.28
C ALA A 13 -1.95 7.60 -3.11
N GLY A 14 -2.87 6.85 -2.50
CA GLY A 14 -2.76 5.40 -2.35
C GLY A 14 -2.66 4.68 -3.70
N LEU A 15 -3.47 5.08 -4.68
CA LEU A 15 -3.44 4.50 -6.01
C LEU A 15 -2.14 4.83 -6.76
N VAL A 16 -1.64 6.07 -6.63
CA VAL A 16 -0.35 6.49 -7.20
C VAL A 16 0.79 5.67 -6.60
N ILE A 17 0.82 5.51 -5.27
CA ILE A 17 1.86 4.75 -4.56
C ILE A 17 1.82 3.25 -4.94
N PHE A 18 0.66 2.72 -5.30
CA PHE A 18 0.54 1.34 -5.76
C PHE A 18 0.91 1.18 -7.25
N ILE A 19 0.41 2.04 -8.14
CA ILE A 19 0.55 1.88 -9.59
C ILE A 19 1.95 2.27 -10.09
N LEU A 20 2.54 3.36 -9.59
CA LEU A 20 3.84 3.84 -10.09
C LEU A 20 4.96 2.81 -9.94
N PRO A 21 5.17 2.18 -8.77
CA PRO A 21 6.23 1.19 -8.58
C PRO A 21 6.00 -0.05 -9.45
N LEU A 22 4.75 -0.47 -9.60
CA LEU A 22 4.39 -1.58 -10.48
C LEU A 22 4.78 -1.30 -11.92
N LEU A 23 4.38 -0.15 -12.46
CA LEU A 23 4.71 0.25 -13.82
C LEU A 23 6.21 0.41 -14.03
N ALA A 24 6.91 1.03 -13.06
CA ALA A 24 8.36 1.21 -13.13
C ALA A 24 9.12 -0.13 -13.16
N CYS A 25 8.64 -1.15 -12.44
CA CYS A 25 9.18 -2.51 -12.52
C CYS A 25 8.81 -3.21 -13.83
N CYS A 26 7.56 -3.11 -14.29
CA CYS A 26 7.10 -3.72 -15.55
C CYS A 26 7.82 -3.16 -16.78
N GLN A 27 8.16 -1.88 -16.77
CA GLN A 27 8.91 -1.21 -17.84
C GLN A 27 10.42 -1.44 -17.75
N GLY A 28 10.92 -2.20 -16.77
CA GLY A 28 12.35 -2.44 -16.56
C GLY A 28 13.14 -1.22 -16.06
N ARG A 29 12.49 -0.08 -15.81
CA ARG A 29 13.14 1.17 -15.37
C ARG A 29 13.67 1.11 -13.94
N ARG A 30 13.18 0.18 -13.12
CA ARG A 30 13.59 -0.01 -11.72
C ARG A 30 13.94 -1.47 -11.43
N PRO A 31 14.87 -1.74 -10.49
CA PRO A 31 15.18 -3.09 -10.03
C PRO A 31 13.94 -3.84 -9.50
N ARG A 32 13.95 -5.17 -9.60
CA ARG A 32 12.84 -6.04 -9.12
C ARG A 32 12.54 -5.86 -7.64
N ALA A 33 13.52 -5.47 -6.83
CA ALA A 33 13.34 -5.15 -5.42
C ALA A 33 12.36 -3.98 -5.19
N PHE A 34 12.20 -3.08 -6.17
CA PHE A 34 11.25 -1.97 -6.10
C PHE A 34 9.78 -2.45 -6.13
N ALA A 35 9.51 -3.69 -6.58
CA ALA A 35 8.17 -4.29 -6.55
C ALA A 35 7.67 -4.55 -5.11
N MET A 36 8.56 -4.57 -4.12
CA MET A 36 8.18 -4.72 -2.71
C MET A 36 7.39 -3.50 -2.19
N VAL A 37 7.60 -2.32 -2.79
CA VAL A 37 6.79 -1.11 -2.57
C VAL A 37 5.33 -1.38 -2.97
N THR A 38 5.13 -2.05 -4.11
CA THR A 38 3.83 -2.45 -4.62
C THR A 38 3.12 -3.44 -3.69
N VAL A 39 3.89 -4.38 -3.12
CA VAL A 39 3.38 -5.32 -2.11
C VAL A 39 2.98 -4.60 -0.82
N GLY A 40 3.77 -3.64 -0.35
CA GLY A 40 3.37 -2.77 0.77
C GLY A 40 2.08 -2.00 0.47
N GLY A 41 1.93 -1.50 -0.77
CA GLY A 41 0.75 -0.81 -1.28
C GLY A 41 -0.51 -1.69 -1.31
N THR A 42 -0.41 -2.97 -1.71
CA THR A 42 -1.56 -3.89 -1.64
C THR A 42 -1.97 -4.18 -0.22
N LEU A 43 -1.01 -4.40 0.69
CA LEU A 43 -1.29 -4.69 2.10
C LEU A 43 -2.10 -3.57 2.75
N ILE A 44 -1.70 -2.31 2.58
CA ILE A 44 -2.46 -1.18 3.12
C ILE A 44 -3.81 -1.01 2.43
N GLY A 45 -3.89 -1.25 1.11
CA GLY A 45 -5.16 -1.22 0.38
C GLY A 45 -6.18 -2.21 0.93
N ILE A 46 -5.75 -3.45 1.19
CA ILE A 46 -6.58 -4.49 1.81
C ILE A 46 -7.00 -4.07 3.23
N GLY A 47 -6.07 -3.56 4.03
CA GLY A 47 -6.38 -3.06 5.38
C GLY A 47 -7.39 -1.91 5.37
N GLY A 48 -7.26 -0.97 4.43
CA GLY A 48 -8.19 0.16 4.26
C GLY A 48 -9.59 -0.29 3.83
N ILE A 49 -9.69 -1.27 2.92
CA ILE A 49 -10.97 -1.87 2.52
C ILE A 49 -11.63 -2.56 3.73
N ALA A 50 -10.89 -3.38 4.48
CA ALA A 50 -11.42 -4.06 5.67
C ALA A 50 -11.98 -3.06 6.69
N LEU A 51 -11.28 -1.94 6.91
CA LEU A 51 -11.71 -0.88 7.82
C LEU A 51 -12.94 -0.12 7.29
N ALA A 52 -13.06 0.06 5.97
CA ALA A 52 -14.23 0.67 5.34
C ALA A 52 -15.49 -0.18 5.52
N PHE A 53 -15.39 -1.51 5.36
CA PHE A 53 -16.51 -2.44 5.61
C PHE A 53 -16.90 -2.49 7.08
N LEU A 54 -15.93 -2.43 8.00
CA LEU A 54 -16.20 -2.33 9.44
C LEU A 54 -16.97 -1.04 9.77
N LYS A 55 -16.60 0.08 9.15
CA LYS A 55 -17.28 1.37 9.32
C LYS A 55 -18.67 1.41 8.66
N ALA A 56 -18.88 0.65 7.59
CA ALA A 56 -20.17 0.55 6.89
C ALA A 56 -21.20 -0.33 7.63
N GLY A 57 -20.84 -0.96 8.75
CA GLY A 57 -21.75 -1.80 9.54
C GLY A 57 -21.94 -3.22 9.00
N ALA A 58 -21.26 -3.58 7.89
CA ALA A 58 -21.24 -4.92 7.30
C ALA A 58 -19.79 -5.47 7.31
N PRO A 59 -19.22 -5.77 8.49
CA PRO A 59 -17.85 -6.21 8.61
C PRO A 59 -17.66 -7.59 7.96
N ILE A 60 -16.69 -7.70 7.05
CA ILE A 60 -16.32 -8.97 6.41
C ILE A 60 -15.59 -9.89 7.42
N LEU A 61 -14.86 -9.28 8.38
CA LEU A 61 -14.14 -9.94 9.48
C LEU A 61 -14.55 -9.34 10.83
N PRO A 62 -14.48 -10.11 11.95
CA PRO A 62 -14.77 -9.57 13.27
C PRO A 62 -13.83 -8.41 13.62
N ALA A 63 -14.39 -7.35 14.22
CA ALA A 63 -13.67 -6.12 14.53
C ALA A 63 -12.38 -6.35 15.34
N ASN A 64 -12.44 -7.24 16.33
CA ASN A 64 -11.29 -7.61 17.15
C ASN A 64 -10.15 -8.19 16.32
N LEU A 65 -10.47 -8.98 15.28
CA LEU A 65 -9.48 -9.57 14.38
C LEU A 65 -8.89 -8.52 13.44
N ILE A 66 -9.72 -7.60 12.93
CA ILE A 66 -9.26 -6.48 12.09
C ILE A 66 -8.26 -5.64 12.88
N PHE A 67 -8.60 -5.20 14.10
CA PHE A 67 -7.68 -4.39 14.91
C PHE A 67 -6.43 -5.15 15.36
N ALA A 68 -6.55 -6.46 15.65
CA ALA A 68 -5.40 -7.30 16.02
C ALA A 68 -4.41 -7.48 14.85
N ILE A 69 -4.90 -7.61 13.61
CA ILE A 69 -4.07 -7.77 12.42
C ILE A 69 -3.59 -6.41 11.88
N LEU A 70 -4.32 -5.33 12.14
CA LEU A 70 -4.00 -4.00 11.60
C LEU A 70 -2.60 -3.53 12.01
N ALA A 71 -2.24 -3.65 13.29
CA ALA A 71 -0.92 -3.24 13.78
C ALA A 71 0.25 -4.01 13.11
N PRO A 72 0.28 -5.36 13.08
CA PRO A 72 1.32 -6.09 12.38
C PRO A 72 1.26 -5.92 10.85
N LEU A 73 0.07 -5.71 10.27
CA LEU A 73 -0.09 -5.41 8.84
C LEU A 73 0.58 -4.07 8.47
N LEU A 74 0.39 -3.03 9.29
CA LEU A 74 1.03 -1.73 9.09
C LEU A 74 2.55 -1.79 9.25
N LEU A 75 3.04 -2.60 10.19
CA LEU A 75 4.46 -2.87 10.35
C LEU A 75 5.01 -3.54 9.09
N LEU A 76 4.36 -4.61 8.61
CA LEU A 76 4.79 -5.35 7.41
C LEU A 76 4.73 -4.49 6.14
N MET A 77 3.71 -3.63 6.02
CA MET A 77 3.62 -2.63 4.96
C MET A 77 4.83 -1.70 5.00
N THR A 78 5.14 -1.11 6.17
CA THR A 78 6.27 -0.19 6.35
C THR A 78 7.61 -0.87 6.03
N ALA A 79 7.78 -2.13 6.46
CA ALA A 79 8.97 -2.92 6.17
C ALA A 79 9.11 -3.18 4.66
N SER A 80 8.01 -3.49 3.97
CA SER A 80 7.98 -3.71 2.53
C SER A 80 8.32 -2.43 1.75
N PHE A 81 7.79 -1.27 2.19
CA PHE A 81 8.13 0.03 1.64
C PHE A 81 9.60 0.37 1.84
N ALA A 82 10.10 0.28 3.07
CA ALA A 82 11.50 0.57 3.40
C ALA A 82 12.44 -0.32 2.58
N TRP A 83 12.19 -1.63 2.55
CA TRP A 83 13.00 -2.56 1.77
C TRP A 83 12.97 -2.26 0.28
N GLY A 84 11.78 -2.03 -0.28
CA GLY A 84 11.62 -1.75 -1.70
C GLY A 84 12.26 -0.43 -2.12
N LEU A 85 12.26 0.58 -1.25
CA LEU A 85 12.94 1.85 -1.50
C LEU A 85 14.46 1.72 -1.38
N ILE A 86 14.98 1.10 -0.31
CA ILE A 86 16.42 0.95 -0.07
C ILE A 86 17.06 0.09 -1.16
N ASN A 87 16.47 -1.07 -1.46
CA ASN A 87 17.05 -2.03 -2.41
C ASN A 87 16.60 -1.77 -3.87
N GLY A 88 15.54 -1.01 -4.07
CA GLY A 88 15.05 -0.62 -5.39
C GLY A 88 15.50 0.77 -5.85
N ALA A 89 16.32 1.48 -5.08
CA ALA A 89 17.01 2.72 -5.48
C ALA A 89 18.27 2.50 -6.34
N GLY A 90 18.44 1.30 -6.89
CA GLY A 90 19.49 1.04 -7.90
C GLY A 90 19.32 1.91 -9.15
N PRO A 91 20.36 2.02 -9.99
CA PRO A 91 20.36 2.88 -11.17
C PRO A 91 19.12 2.61 -12.02
N VAL A 92 18.44 3.69 -12.41
CA VAL A 92 17.34 3.61 -13.38
C VAL A 92 17.95 3.08 -14.67
N ALA A 93 17.45 1.95 -15.17
CA ALA A 93 17.92 1.43 -16.43
C ALA A 93 17.58 2.45 -17.52
N GLU A 94 18.60 3.18 -18.00
CA GLU A 94 18.48 4.03 -19.16
C GLU A 94 18.30 3.10 -20.37
N SER A 95 17.13 3.18 -20.98
CA SER A 95 16.82 2.56 -22.28
C SER A 95 17.35 3.41 -23.41
#